data_AF-A0A1Y0H462-F1
#
_entry.id   AF-A0A1Y0H462-F1
#
_cell.length_a   1.000
_cell.length_b   1.000
_cell.length_c   1.000
_cell.angle_alpha   90.00
_cell.angle_beta   90.00
_cell.angle_gamma   90.00
#
_symmetry.space_group_name_H-M   'P 1'
#
loop_
_entity.id
_entity.type
_entity.pdbx_description
1 polymer ?
#
loop_
_entity_poly.entity_id
_entity_poly.type
_entity_poly.pdbx_seq_one_letter_code
_entity_poly.pdbx_strand_id
1 'polypeptide(L)'
;MSAFALALLLATPPDPASLAWGAEYAVRGERAQVEGMLERDRVWVSRWWDGRWWQSAEQVTWLSPRFLSRWTGYEGARHAWTPAQTEAAWRDLEGRYLQGSTFVVSLCAFPKMTTYEVGERTKPDPTPLGDVRVVLVQGDKREELTLRPLAVLRGRERRQVEGFDWWDAMHNERPPIRQGYFGDFWRVWYAAYSTTTIAPGESFEIQMFSDRRTRTATFTNRLPVSAPPAEAEKG
;
A
#
# COMPACT_ATOMS: atom_id res chain seq x y z
N MET A 1 34.63 -27.56 11.91
CA MET A 1 34.27 -26.19 12.32
C MET A 1 34.08 -25.37 11.05
N SER A 2 32.97 -24.73 10.70
CA SER A 2 31.63 -24.63 11.26
C SER A 2 30.72 -24.36 10.05
N ALA A 3 29.95 -25.35 9.60
CA ALA A 3 28.91 -25.18 8.58
C ALA A 3 27.54 -24.89 9.25
N PHE A 4 27.58 -24.33 10.46
CA PHE A 4 26.44 -23.82 11.22
C PHE A 4 26.15 -22.35 10.88
N ALA A 5 26.50 -21.94 9.65
CA ALA A 5 26.07 -20.67 9.05
C ALA A 5 24.97 -20.93 8.01
N LEU A 6 24.13 -21.95 8.24
CA LEU A 6 23.01 -22.33 7.40
C LEU A 6 21.73 -21.79 8.04
N ALA A 7 21.31 -20.61 7.61
CA ALA A 7 19.94 -20.12 7.69
C ALA A 7 19.23 -20.22 9.06
N LEU A 8 19.80 -19.60 10.10
CA LEU A 8 18.95 -18.74 10.92
C LEU A 8 18.56 -17.56 10.03
N LEU A 9 17.56 -17.77 9.17
CA LEU A 9 16.61 -16.73 8.79
C LEU A 9 16.15 -16.15 10.12
N LEU A 10 16.82 -15.10 10.58
CA LEU A 10 16.37 -14.33 11.73
C LEU A 10 15.09 -13.68 11.28
N ALA A 11 14.03 -14.42 11.51
CA ALA A 11 12.66 -14.05 11.34
C ALA A 11 12.54 -12.64 11.96
N THR A 12 12.37 -11.63 11.11
CA THR A 12 12.53 -10.23 11.53
C THR A 12 11.41 -9.95 12.52
N PRO A 13 11.67 -9.50 13.75
CA PRO A 13 10.58 -9.19 14.67
C PRO A 13 9.77 -8.00 14.15
N PRO A 14 8.49 -7.89 14.50
CA PRO A 14 7.71 -6.70 14.18
C PRO A 14 8.38 -5.46 14.79
N ASP A 15 8.32 -4.32 14.10
CA ASP A 15 8.82 -3.04 14.61
C ASP A 15 8.02 -2.66 15.87
N PRO A 16 8.62 -2.63 17.07
CA PRO A 16 7.88 -2.50 18.32
C PRO A 16 7.10 -1.20 18.43
N ALA A 17 7.69 -0.08 17.97
CA ALA A 17 7.03 1.22 17.97
C ALA A 17 5.80 1.25 17.04
N SER A 18 5.92 0.65 15.85
CA SER A 18 4.79 0.50 14.92
C SER A 18 3.71 -0.44 15.47
N LEU A 19 4.11 -1.55 16.09
CA LEU A 19 3.17 -2.48 16.72
C LEU A 19 2.34 -1.78 17.82
N ALA A 20 3.01 -1.05 18.72
CA ALA A 20 2.35 -0.28 19.78
C ALA A 20 1.42 0.80 19.23
N TRP A 21 1.88 1.56 18.22
CA TRP A 21 1.04 2.57 17.56
C TRP A 21 -0.23 1.95 16.96
N GLY A 22 -0.12 0.78 16.32
CA GLY A 22 -1.26 0.07 15.74
C GLY A 22 -2.28 -0.34 16.80
N ALA A 23 -1.80 -0.86 17.93
CA ALA A 23 -2.65 -1.22 19.06
C ALA A 23 -3.37 -0.01 19.66
N GLU A 24 -2.65 1.10 19.86
CA GLU A 24 -3.26 2.36 20.30
C GLU A 24 -4.33 2.87 19.31
N TYR A 25 -4.05 2.76 18.01
CA TYR A 25 -4.98 3.18 16.96
C TYR A 25 -6.29 2.40 17.01
N ALA A 26 -6.24 1.09 17.32
CA ALA A 26 -7.45 0.27 17.50
C ALA A 26 -8.31 0.71 18.69
N VAL A 27 -7.68 1.07 19.81
CA VAL A 27 -8.37 1.45 21.06
C VAL A 27 -9.10 2.79 20.93
N ARG A 28 -8.63 3.71 20.07
CA ARG A 28 -9.25 5.02 19.86
C ARG A 28 -10.65 4.96 19.26
N GLY A 29 -11.14 3.78 18.85
CA GLY A 29 -12.56 3.54 18.53
C GLY A 29 -13.08 4.26 17.29
N GLU A 30 -12.23 4.97 16.56
CA GLU A 30 -12.56 5.47 15.23
C GLU A 30 -12.85 4.26 14.33
N ARG A 31 -13.71 4.42 13.31
CA ARG A 31 -13.86 3.44 12.23
C ARG A 31 -12.57 3.41 11.41
N ALA A 32 -11.53 2.88 12.04
CA ALA A 32 -10.16 2.83 11.60
C ALA A 32 -10.10 1.93 10.36
N GLN A 33 -10.04 2.57 9.20
CA GLN A 33 -9.76 1.90 7.94
C GLN A 33 -8.24 1.78 7.79
N VAL A 34 -7.79 0.77 7.04
CA VAL A 34 -6.38 0.58 6.65
C VAL A 34 -5.72 1.90 6.23
N GLU A 35 -6.47 2.75 5.53
CA GLU A 35 -6.07 4.08 5.07
C GLU A 35 -5.51 5.01 6.17
N GLY A 36 -6.01 4.91 7.40
CA GLY A 36 -5.52 5.68 8.55
C GLY A 36 -4.14 5.22 9.06
N MET A 37 -3.74 4.00 8.72
CA MET A 37 -2.48 3.38 9.14
C MET A 37 -1.38 3.44 8.08
N LEU A 38 -1.66 3.95 6.88
CA LEU A 38 -0.70 3.94 5.78
C LEU A 38 0.46 4.94 5.96
N GLU A 39 0.29 5.98 6.77
CA GLU A 39 1.31 7.02 7.04
C GLU A 39 2.20 7.34 5.82
N ARG A 40 3.51 7.04 5.92
CA ARG A 40 4.53 7.28 4.88
C ARG A 40 4.77 6.07 3.98
N ASP A 41 4.04 4.99 4.19
CA ASP A 41 4.04 3.82 3.33
C ASP A 41 3.15 4.02 2.10
N ARG A 42 2.41 5.14 2.04
CA ARG A 42 1.72 5.60 0.84
C ARG A 42 2.37 6.85 0.25
N VAL A 43 2.54 6.84 -1.07
CA VAL A 43 2.95 8.01 -1.86
C VAL A 43 1.90 8.28 -2.94
N TRP A 44 1.44 9.52 -3.03
CA TRP A 44 0.59 9.99 -4.11
C TRP A 44 1.46 10.36 -5.31
N VAL A 45 1.17 9.78 -6.48
CA VAL A 45 2.01 9.90 -7.68
C VAL A 45 1.37 10.72 -8.80
N SER A 46 0.11 11.14 -8.61
CA SER A 46 -0.53 12.09 -9.50
C SER A 46 -1.63 12.88 -8.83
N ARG A 47 -2.03 13.95 -9.51
CA ARG A 47 -3.11 14.85 -9.12
C ARG A 47 -4.13 14.96 -10.23
N TRP A 48 -5.39 15.15 -9.84
CA TRP A 48 -6.53 15.36 -10.71
C TRP A 48 -7.18 16.69 -10.37
N TRP A 49 -7.59 17.44 -11.39
CA TRP A 49 -8.29 18.70 -11.24
C TRP A 49 -9.80 18.46 -11.12
N ASP A 50 -10.39 18.79 -9.97
CA ASP A 50 -11.81 18.59 -9.68
C ASP A 50 -12.73 19.71 -10.18
N GLY A 51 -12.16 20.73 -10.85
CA GLY A 51 -12.87 21.94 -11.30
C GLY A 51 -12.59 23.15 -10.42
N ARG A 52 -12.07 22.94 -9.21
CA ARG A 52 -11.77 24.00 -8.23
C ARG A 52 -10.36 23.88 -7.65
N TRP A 53 -9.91 22.67 -7.35
CA TRP A 53 -8.63 22.38 -6.72
C TRP A 53 -7.98 21.12 -7.30
N TRP A 54 -6.66 21.02 -7.13
CA TRP A 54 -5.90 19.83 -7.47
C TRP A 54 -5.95 18.82 -6.32
N GLN A 55 -6.59 17.68 -6.56
CA GLN A 55 -6.74 16.58 -5.62
C GLN A 55 -5.75 15.46 -5.90
N SER A 56 -5.25 14.76 -4.89
CA SER A 56 -4.49 13.52 -5.09
C SER A 56 -5.36 12.47 -5.77
N ALA A 57 -4.80 11.67 -6.69
CA ALA A 57 -5.61 10.81 -7.57
C ALA A 57 -5.09 9.38 -7.69
N GLU A 58 -3.77 9.20 -7.80
CA GLU A 58 -3.13 7.89 -7.94
C GLU A 58 -2.12 7.70 -6.82
N GLN A 59 -1.99 6.48 -6.33
CA GLN A 59 -1.14 6.17 -5.20
C GLN A 59 -0.39 4.85 -5.40
N VAL A 60 0.77 4.78 -4.77
CA VAL A 60 1.49 3.54 -4.51
C VAL A 60 1.58 3.38 -3.00
N THR A 61 1.18 2.21 -2.50
CA THR A 61 1.28 1.82 -1.10
C THR A 61 2.27 0.67 -1.00
N TRP A 62 3.29 0.80 -0.17
CA TRP A 62 4.23 -0.27 0.13
C TRP A 62 3.76 -1.05 1.35
N LEU A 63 3.68 -2.38 1.24
CA LEU A 63 3.46 -3.25 2.40
C LEU A 63 4.77 -3.42 3.18
N SER A 64 5.26 -2.32 3.74
CA SER A 64 6.53 -2.30 4.45
C SER A 64 6.45 -3.10 5.76
N PRO A 65 7.60 -3.53 6.31
CA PRO A 65 7.65 -4.17 7.63
C PRO A 65 6.96 -3.33 8.71
N ARG A 66 7.08 -1.99 8.64
CA ARG A 66 6.45 -1.07 9.60
C ARG A 66 4.94 -1.01 9.43
N PHE A 67 4.45 -0.93 8.20
CA PHE A 67 2.99 -0.98 7.95
C PHE A 67 2.40 -2.30 8.47
N LEU A 68 3.02 -3.43 8.13
CA LEU A 68 2.57 -4.74 8.60
C LEU A 68 2.64 -4.88 10.12
N SER A 69 3.64 -4.25 10.76
CA SER A 69 3.72 -4.19 12.23
C SER A 69 2.56 -3.39 12.82
N ARG A 70 2.23 -2.20 12.26
CA ARG A 70 1.05 -1.42 12.68
C ARG A 70 -0.24 -2.21 12.49
N TRP A 71 -0.41 -2.86 11.34
CA TRP A 71 -1.56 -3.70 11.07
C TRP A 71 -1.70 -4.86 12.09
N THR A 72 -0.60 -5.54 12.38
CA THR A 72 -0.58 -6.64 13.37
C THR A 72 -0.96 -6.15 14.76
N GLY A 73 -0.45 -4.99 15.18
CA GLY A 73 -0.80 -4.38 16.46
C GLY A 73 -2.27 -3.97 16.53
N TYR A 74 -2.80 -3.42 15.44
CA TYR A 74 -4.20 -3.05 15.29
C TYR A 74 -5.14 -4.25 15.44
N GLU A 75 -4.91 -5.30 14.66
CA GLU A 75 -5.72 -6.53 14.73
C GLU A 75 -5.58 -7.23 16.09
N GLY A 76 -4.36 -7.28 16.63
CA GLY A 76 -4.09 -7.87 17.94
C GLY A 76 -4.86 -7.19 19.07
N ALA A 77 -4.90 -5.86 19.09
CA ALA A 77 -5.69 -5.12 20.07
C ALA A 77 -7.20 -5.29 19.85
N ARG A 78 -7.65 -5.23 18.59
CA ARG A 78 -9.07 -5.38 18.23
C ARG A 78 -9.64 -6.75 18.61
N HIS A 79 -8.83 -7.79 18.50
CA HIS A 79 -9.22 -9.18 18.75
C HIS A 79 -8.71 -9.74 20.08
N ALA A 80 -8.09 -8.91 20.92
CA ALA A 80 -7.49 -9.31 22.20
C ALA A 80 -6.56 -10.53 22.08
N TRP A 81 -5.69 -10.52 21.08
CA TRP A 81 -4.74 -11.60 20.83
C TRP A 81 -3.73 -11.76 21.95
N THR A 82 -3.42 -13.01 22.26
CA THR A 82 -2.26 -13.37 23.10
C THR A 82 -0.95 -13.07 22.37
N PRO A 83 0.19 -12.92 23.08
CA PRO A 83 1.50 -12.71 22.44
C PRO A 83 1.84 -13.77 21.38
N ALA A 84 1.46 -15.03 21.62
CA ALA A 84 1.67 -16.11 20.66
C ALA A 84 0.84 -15.96 19.38
N GLN A 85 -0.40 -15.46 19.49
CA GLN A 85 -1.25 -15.19 18.33
C GLN A 85 -0.74 -14.00 17.53
N THR A 86 -0.28 -12.94 18.20
CA THR A 86 0.36 -11.79 17.55
C THR A 86 1.62 -12.20 16.78
N GLU A 87 2.49 -13.00 17.40
CA GLU A 87 3.68 -13.54 16.74
C GLU A 87 3.31 -14.42 15.54
N ALA A 88 2.33 -15.33 15.68
CA ALA A 88 1.88 -16.16 14.58
C ALA A 88 1.30 -15.35 13.40
N ALA A 89 0.49 -14.33 13.69
CA ALA A 89 -0.06 -13.43 12.68
C ALA A 89 1.05 -12.62 11.98
N TRP A 90 2.05 -12.15 12.73
CA TRP A 90 3.21 -11.48 12.16
C TRP A 90 3.98 -12.40 11.20
N ARG A 91 4.25 -13.65 11.61
CA ARG A 91 4.97 -14.62 10.78
C ARG A 91 4.23 -14.95 9.50
N ASP A 92 2.90 -15.04 9.55
CA ASP A 92 2.08 -15.21 8.35
C ASP A 92 2.22 -14.03 7.38
N LEU A 93 2.13 -12.79 7.88
CA LEU A 93 2.31 -11.58 7.05
C LEU A 93 3.74 -11.46 6.50
N GLU A 94 4.75 -11.75 7.30
CA GLU A 94 6.15 -11.78 6.89
C GLU A 94 6.38 -12.80 5.76
N GLY A 95 5.86 -14.03 5.94
CA GLY A 95 5.94 -15.10 4.95
C GLY A 95 5.24 -14.75 3.63
N ARG A 96 4.15 -13.98 3.66
CA ARG A 96 3.40 -13.60 2.46
C ARG A 96 3.96 -12.38 1.74
N TYR A 97 4.41 -11.36 2.48
CA TYR A 97 4.67 -10.03 1.91
C TYR A 97 6.12 -9.58 1.96
N LEU A 98 6.95 -10.18 2.84
CA LEU A 98 8.32 -9.75 3.11
C LEU A 98 9.41 -10.72 2.60
N GLN A 99 9.04 -11.82 1.93
CA GLN A 99 9.99 -12.66 1.15
C GLN A 99 10.58 -11.91 -0.05
N GLY A 100 9.99 -10.77 -0.40
CA GLY A 100 10.49 -9.77 -1.33
C GLY A 100 9.89 -8.43 -0.93
N SER A 101 9.40 -7.66 -1.90
CA SER A 101 8.69 -6.40 -1.62
C SER A 101 7.35 -6.38 -2.31
N THR A 102 6.32 -5.97 -1.58
CA THR A 102 4.94 -5.99 -2.08
C THR A 102 4.34 -4.60 -2.07
N PHE A 103 3.69 -4.22 -3.17
CA PHE A 103 3.09 -2.90 -3.35
C PHE A 103 1.64 -3.03 -3.80
N VAL A 104 0.85 -2.00 -3.49
CA VAL A 104 -0.49 -1.79 -4.02
C VAL A 104 -0.50 -0.51 -4.81
N VAL A 105 -0.84 -0.62 -6.10
CA VAL A 105 -0.83 0.48 -7.05
C VAL A 105 -2.28 0.80 -7.44
N SER A 106 -2.67 2.05 -7.27
CA SER A 106 -3.98 2.57 -7.69
C SER A 106 -3.79 3.61 -8.79
N LEU A 107 -4.28 3.30 -9.99
CA LEU A 107 -4.24 4.19 -11.15
C LEU A 107 -5.64 4.63 -11.54
N CYS A 108 -5.76 5.81 -12.15
CA CYS A 108 -7.09 6.34 -12.49
C CYS A 108 -7.13 7.09 -13.82
N ALA A 109 -8.30 7.06 -14.44
CA ALA A 109 -8.64 7.88 -15.59
C ALA A 109 -9.91 8.65 -15.24
N PHE A 110 -9.73 9.76 -14.53
CA PHE A 110 -10.82 10.64 -14.16
C PHE A 110 -11.02 11.71 -15.24
N PRO A 111 -12.28 12.12 -15.51
CA PRO A 111 -12.55 13.18 -16.48
C PRO A 111 -12.00 14.49 -15.95
N LYS A 112 -11.37 15.31 -16.78
CA LYS A 112 -10.98 16.65 -16.37
C LYS A 112 -12.25 17.49 -16.18
N MET A 113 -12.44 18.04 -14.99
CA MET A 113 -13.60 18.89 -14.69
C MET A 113 -13.31 20.32 -15.13
N THR A 114 -14.31 21.02 -15.64
CA THR A 114 -14.20 22.42 -16.07
C THR A 114 -14.35 23.36 -14.89
N THR A 115 -13.58 24.44 -14.87
CA THR A 115 -13.76 25.50 -13.88
C THR A 115 -15.06 26.25 -14.18
N TYR A 116 -15.97 26.34 -13.22
CA TYR A 116 -17.27 27.04 -13.35
C TYR A 116 -18.15 26.56 -14.52
N GLU A 117 -18.08 25.27 -14.89
CA GLU A 117 -18.87 24.71 -16.01
C GLU A 117 -18.58 25.35 -17.39
N VAL A 118 -17.54 26.17 -17.49
CA VAL A 118 -17.10 26.78 -18.76
C VAL A 118 -16.12 25.84 -19.46
N GLY A 119 -16.57 25.21 -20.54
CA GLY A 119 -15.76 24.37 -21.44
C GLY A 119 -16.34 22.96 -21.66
N GLU A 120 -15.73 22.19 -22.58
CA GLU A 120 -16.10 20.79 -22.78
C GLU A 120 -15.43 19.88 -21.73
N ARG A 121 -16.24 19.05 -21.08
CA ARG A 121 -15.75 17.98 -20.21
C ARG A 121 -14.99 16.97 -21.07
N THR A 122 -13.68 16.87 -20.87
CA THR A 122 -12.87 15.90 -21.61
C THR A 122 -13.23 14.49 -21.15
N LYS A 123 -13.65 13.64 -22.10
CA LYS A 123 -13.92 12.22 -21.82
C LYS A 123 -12.65 11.55 -21.27
N PRO A 124 -12.76 10.69 -20.25
CA PRO A 124 -11.63 9.93 -19.73
C PRO A 124 -11.13 8.97 -20.80
N ASP A 125 -9.81 8.78 -20.89
CA ASP A 125 -9.21 7.68 -21.65
C ASP A 125 -8.73 6.61 -20.66
N PRO A 126 -9.45 5.48 -20.52
CA PRO A 126 -9.07 4.40 -19.61
C PRO A 126 -8.02 3.46 -20.21
N THR A 127 -7.66 3.59 -21.49
CA THR A 127 -6.69 2.71 -22.18
C THR A 127 -5.36 2.59 -21.43
N PRO A 128 -4.77 3.68 -20.90
CA PRO A 128 -3.51 3.62 -20.15
C PRO A 128 -3.60 2.88 -18.80
N LEU A 129 -4.80 2.49 -18.37
CA LEU A 129 -4.99 1.72 -17.14
C LEU A 129 -4.87 0.21 -17.36
N GLY A 130 -4.98 -0.27 -18.61
CA GLY A 130 -5.00 -1.71 -18.92
C GLY A 130 -3.63 -2.31 -19.22
N ASP A 131 -2.70 -1.49 -19.72
CA ASP A 131 -1.34 -1.90 -20.09
C ASP A 131 -0.33 -1.04 -19.30
N VAL A 132 -0.01 -1.52 -18.10
CA VAL A 132 0.86 -0.83 -17.15
C VAL A 132 2.01 -1.76 -16.80
N ARG A 133 3.23 -1.22 -16.91
CA ARG A 133 4.44 -1.87 -16.40
C ARG A 133 4.88 -1.17 -15.12
N VAL A 134 5.17 -1.94 -14.08
CA VAL A 134 5.66 -1.41 -12.81
C VAL A 134 7.06 -1.94 -12.57
N VAL A 135 7.99 -1.03 -12.28
CA VAL A 135 9.41 -1.33 -12.12
C VAL A 135 9.88 -0.82 -10.78
N LEU A 136 10.51 -1.69 -10.00
CA LEU A 136 11.29 -1.33 -8.82
C LEU A 136 12.68 -0.90 -9.28
N VAL A 137 13.12 0.27 -8.81
CA VAL A 137 14.46 0.82 -9.07
C VAL A 137 15.18 1.02 -7.74
N GLN A 138 16.36 0.44 -7.61
CA GLN A 138 17.19 0.53 -6.41
C GLN A 138 18.65 0.72 -6.81
N GLY A 139 19.17 1.94 -6.68
CA GLY A 139 20.46 2.31 -7.26
C GLY A 139 20.46 2.04 -8.77
N ASP A 140 21.41 1.22 -9.24
CA ASP A 140 21.51 0.83 -10.66
C ASP A 140 20.65 -0.39 -11.02
N LYS A 141 20.04 -1.05 -10.03
CA LYS A 141 19.22 -2.26 -10.26
C LYS A 141 17.80 -1.86 -10.65
N ARG A 142 17.24 -2.60 -11.61
CA ARG A 142 15.85 -2.48 -12.05
C ARG A 142 15.21 -3.86 -12.13
N GLU A 143 14.03 -3.99 -11.54
CA GLU A 143 13.23 -5.21 -11.56
C GLU A 143 11.81 -4.88 -12.01
N GLU A 144 11.33 -5.55 -13.06
CA GLU A 144 9.93 -5.47 -13.45
C GLU A 144 9.09 -6.34 -12.52
N LEU A 145 8.07 -5.73 -11.90
CA LEU A 145 7.25 -6.36 -10.88
C LEU A 145 6.15 -7.22 -11.50
N THR A 146 5.87 -8.35 -10.87
CA THR A 146 4.72 -9.19 -11.25
C THR A 146 3.44 -8.52 -10.79
N LEU A 147 2.52 -8.25 -11.71
CA LEU A 147 1.25 -7.59 -11.41
C LEU A 147 0.10 -8.59 -11.29
N ARG A 148 -0.70 -8.43 -10.24
CA ARG A 148 -2.00 -9.08 -10.08
C ARG A 148 -3.10 -8.03 -10.01
N PRO A 149 -4.10 -8.04 -10.92
CA PRO A 149 -5.22 -7.12 -10.82
C PRO A 149 -6.06 -7.43 -9.58
N LEU A 150 -6.42 -6.40 -8.81
CA LEU A 150 -7.32 -6.51 -7.65
C LEU A 150 -8.71 -6.01 -8.00
N ALA A 151 -8.81 -4.88 -8.70
CA ALA A 151 -10.09 -4.36 -9.16
C ALA A 151 -9.96 -3.43 -10.36
N VAL A 152 -11.00 -3.42 -11.20
CA VAL A 152 -11.27 -2.41 -12.23
C VAL A 152 -12.64 -1.84 -11.93
N LEU A 153 -12.67 -0.58 -11.49
CA LEU A 153 -13.88 0.09 -11.01
C LEU A 153 -14.24 1.23 -11.93
N ARG A 154 -15.53 1.33 -12.24
CA ARG A 154 -16.12 2.40 -13.03
C ARG A 154 -17.30 3.01 -12.29
N GLY A 155 -17.32 4.33 -12.17
CA GLY A 155 -18.37 5.05 -11.44
C GLY A 155 -18.78 6.35 -12.12
N ARG A 156 -19.97 6.84 -11.74
CA ARG A 156 -20.45 8.18 -12.13
C ARG A 156 -19.77 9.28 -11.33
N GLU A 157 -19.27 8.94 -10.14
CA GLU A 157 -18.62 9.85 -9.21
C GLU A 157 -17.32 9.23 -8.68
N ARG A 158 -16.35 10.09 -8.36
CA ARG A 158 -15.06 9.68 -7.78
C ARG A 158 -15.21 8.78 -6.55
N ARG A 159 -16.07 9.16 -5.58
CA ARG A 159 -16.25 8.39 -4.33
C ARG A 159 -16.65 6.92 -4.54
N GLN A 160 -17.31 6.61 -5.66
CA GLN A 160 -17.77 5.25 -5.96
C GLN A 160 -16.63 4.31 -6.34
N VAL A 161 -15.51 4.85 -6.83
CA VAL A 161 -14.34 4.06 -7.24
C VAL A 161 -13.17 4.14 -6.24
N GLU A 162 -13.26 5.03 -5.24
CA GLU A 162 -12.24 5.18 -4.20
C GLU A 162 -12.45 4.27 -2.99
N GLY A 163 -13.70 3.93 -2.65
CA GLY A 163 -14.03 3.13 -1.46
C GLY A 163 -13.73 1.64 -1.57
N PHE A 164 -12.82 1.22 -2.46
CA PHE A 164 -12.46 -0.18 -2.63
C PHE A 164 -11.58 -0.67 -1.48
N ASP A 165 -12.02 -1.73 -0.81
CA ASP A 165 -11.22 -2.39 0.23
C ASP A 165 -10.15 -3.28 -0.42
N TRP A 166 -9.09 -2.63 -0.89
CA TRP A 166 -7.96 -3.29 -1.54
C TRP A 166 -7.22 -4.22 -0.59
N TRP A 167 -7.23 -3.94 0.72
CA TRP A 167 -6.54 -4.74 1.71
C TRP A 167 -7.23 -6.08 1.89
N ASP A 168 -8.55 -6.10 2.08
CA ASP A 168 -9.32 -7.34 2.12
C ASP A 168 -9.19 -8.14 0.81
N ALA A 169 -9.27 -7.47 -0.35
CA ALA A 169 -9.09 -8.14 -1.64
C ALA A 169 -7.71 -8.76 -1.81
N MET A 170 -6.67 -8.09 -1.31
CA MET A 170 -5.30 -8.58 -1.38
C MET A 170 -5.03 -9.68 -0.37
N HIS A 171 -5.38 -9.46 0.90
CA HIS A 171 -5.09 -10.32 2.04
C HIS A 171 -5.84 -11.65 1.98
N ASN A 172 -7.09 -11.61 1.51
CA ASN A 172 -7.93 -12.79 1.36
C ASN A 172 -7.89 -13.36 -0.06
N GLU A 173 -6.91 -12.96 -0.89
CA GLU A 173 -6.69 -13.45 -2.25
C GLU A 173 -7.96 -13.46 -3.11
N ARG A 174 -8.81 -12.43 -2.94
CA ARG A 174 -10.10 -12.39 -3.64
C ARG A 174 -9.88 -12.29 -5.15
N PRO A 175 -10.78 -12.89 -5.96
CA PRO A 175 -10.72 -12.76 -7.39
C PRO A 175 -10.87 -11.27 -7.80
N PRO A 176 -10.26 -10.86 -8.92
CA PRO A 176 -10.32 -9.47 -9.35
C PRO A 176 -11.75 -9.00 -9.57
N ILE A 177 -12.13 -7.88 -8.95
CA ILE A 177 -13.48 -7.34 -9.07
C ILE A 177 -13.54 -6.41 -10.28
N ARG A 178 -14.51 -6.62 -11.17
CA ARG A 178 -14.87 -5.68 -12.24
C ARG A 178 -16.25 -5.13 -11.93
N GLN A 179 -16.32 -3.89 -11.45
CA GLN A 179 -17.57 -3.30 -11.00
C GLN A 179 -17.84 -1.97 -11.69
N GLY A 180 -19.11 -1.80 -12.08
CA GLY A 180 -19.60 -0.58 -12.73
C GLY A 180 -19.65 -0.69 -14.25
N TYR A 181 -20.81 -0.38 -14.81
CA TYR A 181 -21.04 -0.41 -16.27
C TYR A 181 -21.12 1.00 -16.87
N PHE A 182 -21.29 2.05 -16.05
CA PHE A 182 -21.58 3.41 -16.50
C PHE A 182 -20.81 4.45 -15.69
N GLY A 183 -20.44 5.55 -16.35
CA GLY A 183 -19.76 6.71 -15.75
C GLY A 183 -18.35 6.95 -16.31
N ASP A 184 -17.75 8.06 -15.88
CA ASP A 184 -16.49 8.56 -16.41
C ASP A 184 -15.33 8.41 -15.43
N PHE A 185 -15.58 8.01 -14.19
CA PHE A 185 -14.52 7.80 -13.21
C PHE A 185 -14.05 6.36 -13.28
N TRP A 186 -12.81 6.15 -13.72
CA TRP A 186 -12.17 4.85 -13.74
C TRP A 186 -11.06 4.79 -12.70
N ARG A 187 -11.00 3.69 -11.95
CA ARG A 187 -9.86 3.35 -11.10
C ARG A 187 -9.52 1.88 -11.23
N VAL A 188 -8.24 1.58 -11.30
CA VAL A 188 -7.73 0.21 -11.31
C VAL A 188 -6.74 0.04 -10.16
N TRP A 189 -6.84 -1.11 -9.51
CA TRP A 189 -5.99 -1.51 -8.40
C TRP A 189 -5.19 -2.74 -8.78
N TYR A 190 -3.89 -2.71 -8.51
CA TYR A 190 -2.97 -3.82 -8.72
C TYR A 190 -2.21 -4.13 -7.43
N ALA A 191 -2.01 -5.41 -7.13
CA ALA A 191 -0.92 -5.84 -6.29
C ALA A 191 0.32 -6.05 -7.18
N ALA A 192 1.46 -5.50 -6.79
CA ALA A 192 2.73 -5.62 -7.50
C ALA A 192 3.75 -6.30 -6.59
N TYR A 193 4.36 -7.38 -7.09
CA TYR A 193 5.25 -8.24 -6.31
C TYR A 193 6.67 -8.19 -6.88
N SER A 194 7.61 -7.98 -5.97
CA SER A 194 9.06 -7.98 -6.20
C SER A 194 9.68 -9.21 -5.54
N THR A 195 10.71 -9.75 -6.16
CA THR A 195 11.62 -10.73 -5.55
C THR A 195 12.74 -10.06 -4.76
N THR A 196 13.00 -8.77 -5.01
CA THR A 196 13.98 -8.00 -4.23
C THR A 196 13.41 -7.58 -2.87
N THR A 197 14.13 -7.95 -1.81
CA THR A 197 13.96 -7.42 -0.45
C THR A 197 14.76 -6.11 -0.31
N ILE A 198 14.14 -5.09 0.27
CA ILE A 198 14.80 -3.81 0.56
C ILE A 198 15.38 -3.83 1.97
N ALA A 199 16.67 -3.61 2.13
CA ALA A 199 17.30 -3.58 3.44
C ALA A 199 16.94 -2.29 4.22
N PRO A 200 16.94 -2.32 5.56
CA PRO A 200 16.73 -1.12 6.37
C PRO A 200 17.76 -0.02 6.05
N GLY A 201 17.30 1.22 5.91
CA GLY A 201 18.09 2.39 5.52
C GLY A 201 18.11 2.67 4.02
N GLU A 202 17.73 1.72 3.17
CA GLU A 202 17.80 1.88 1.71
C GLU A 202 16.61 2.70 1.16
N SER A 203 16.90 3.51 0.15
CA SER A 203 15.88 4.21 -0.64
C SER A 203 15.70 3.55 -1.99
N PHE A 204 14.48 3.58 -2.50
CA PHE A 204 14.11 2.95 -3.76
C PHE A 204 12.92 3.68 -4.40
N GLU A 205 12.70 3.40 -5.68
CA GLU A 205 11.60 3.97 -6.45
C GLU A 205 10.72 2.90 -7.06
N ILE A 206 9.42 3.20 -7.14
CA ILE A 206 8.45 2.45 -7.94
C ILE A 206 8.05 3.32 -9.11
N GLN A 207 8.46 2.90 -10.31
CA GLN A 207 8.17 3.57 -11.56
C GLN A 207 7.04 2.82 -12.28
N MET A 208 5.97 3.54 -12.63
CA MET A 208 4.85 2.99 -13.39
C MET A 208 4.82 3.61 -14.78
N PHE A 209 4.88 2.76 -15.80
CA PHE A 209 4.86 3.14 -17.21
C PHE A 209 3.53 2.72 -17.82
N SER A 210 2.88 3.66 -18.48
CA SER A 210 1.74 3.46 -19.38
C SER A 210 1.99 4.30 -20.61
N ASP A 211 1.45 3.94 -21.79
CA ASP A 211 1.76 4.49 -23.12
C ASP A 211 2.22 5.96 -23.22
N ARG A 212 1.61 6.87 -22.44
CA ARG A 212 1.92 8.31 -22.46
C ARG A 212 2.28 8.91 -21.11
N ARG A 213 2.38 8.11 -20.05
CA ARG A 213 2.58 8.60 -18.67
C ARG A 213 3.54 7.72 -17.89
N THR A 214 4.55 8.37 -17.35
CA THR A 214 5.43 7.81 -16.32
C THR A 214 5.09 8.44 -14.99
N ARG A 215 4.99 7.62 -13.95
CA ARG A 215 4.73 8.03 -12.56
C ARG A 215 5.81 7.41 -11.69
N THR A 216 6.26 8.12 -10.66
CA THR A 216 7.30 7.64 -9.76
C THR A 216 6.89 7.86 -8.32
N ALA A 217 6.98 6.81 -7.49
CA ALA A 217 6.90 6.90 -6.04
C ALA A 217 8.27 6.61 -5.45
N THR A 218 8.74 7.44 -4.51
CA THR A 218 10.01 7.23 -3.82
C THR A 218 9.75 6.83 -2.37
N PHE A 219 10.42 5.79 -1.92
CA PHE A 219 10.32 5.25 -0.57
C PHE A 219 11.69 5.11 0.08
N THR A 220 11.69 5.01 1.40
CA THR A 220 12.87 4.66 2.19
C THR A 220 12.47 3.61 3.21
N ASN A 221 13.13 2.44 3.19
CA ASN A 221 12.99 1.48 4.26
C ASN A 221 13.64 2.06 5.51
N ARG A 222 12.87 2.36 6.54
CA ARG A 222 13.43 2.95 7.75
C ARG A 222 13.94 1.90 8.69
N LEU A 223 15.00 2.24 9.40
CA LEU A 223 15.44 1.47 10.54
C LEU A 223 14.27 1.29 11.53
N PRO A 224 14.16 0.10 12.14
CA PRO A 224 13.26 -0.11 13.25
C PRO A 224 13.54 0.91 14.35
N VAL A 225 12.49 1.44 14.96
CA VAL A 225 12.63 2.32 16.11
C VAL A 225 12.42 1.45 17.34
N SER A 226 13.43 1.35 18.19
CA SER A 226 13.30 0.72 19.50
C SER A 226 12.06 1.31 20.19
N ALA A 227 11.20 0.47 20.78
CA ALA A 227 10.08 0.98 21.57
C ALA A 227 10.60 2.01 22.59
N PRO A 228 9.86 3.10 22.85
CA PRO A 228 10.17 3.91 24.02
C PRO A 228 10.20 3.00 25.25
N PRO A 229 11.11 3.21 26.21
CA PRO A 229 11.13 2.41 27.43
C PRO A 229 9.73 2.50 28.06
N ALA A 230 9.14 1.33 28.36
CA ALA A 230 7.91 1.26 29.12
C ALA A 230 8.12 2.12 30.36
N GLU A 231 7.31 3.16 30.54
CA GLU A 231 7.35 3.98 31.75
C GLU A 231 7.28 3.01 32.92
N ALA A 232 8.34 2.98 33.73
CA ALA A 232 8.37 2.20 34.95
C ALA A 232 7.10 2.54 35.73
N GLU A 233 6.29 1.52 36.00
CA GLU A 233 5.13 1.63 36.87
C GLU A 233 5.57 2.41 38.11
N LYS A 234 4.99 3.60 38.29
CA LYS A 234 5.08 4.30 39.56
C LYS A 234 4.29 3.48 40.58
N GLY A 235 4.99 2.57 41.24
CA GLY A 235 4.64 1.97 42.53
C GLY A 235 5.52 2.55 43.62
#